data_AF-A0A6A4GH64-F1
#
_entry.id   AF-A0A6A4GH64-F1
#
_cell.length_a   1.000
_cell.length_b   1.000
_cell.length_c   1.000
_cell.angle_alpha   90.00
_cell.angle_beta   90.00
_cell.angle_gamma   90.00
#
_symmetry.space_group_name_H-M   'P 1'
#
loop_
_entity.id
_entity.type
_entity.pdbx_description
1 polymer ?
#
loop_
_entity_poly.entity_id
_entity_poly.type
_entity_poly.pdbx_seq_one_letter_code
_entity_poly.pdbx_strand_id
1 'polypeptide(L)'
;ISSPWTIQPFNKPKIASVNQATQWQMQEFNMYLLSECIQVEHAFGKLKGCFPSLKEMGCHKKVQEMYKVIKALLILHNIDFPKHILDFDPMDDAMPVDIAAGDIQFELVDINQEANIPLYEMDQWIKEEG
;
A
#
# COMPACT_ATOMS: atom_id res chain seq x y z
N ILE A 1 -13.43 -13.84 -11.14
CA ILE A 1 -11.99 -14.03 -11.41
C ILE A 1 -11.26 -13.52 -10.17
N SER A 2 -10.75 -14.41 -9.31
CA SER A 2 -9.91 -14.00 -8.18
C SER A 2 -8.49 -13.84 -8.69
N SER A 3 -7.87 -12.68 -8.48
CA SER A 3 -6.44 -12.53 -8.77
C SER A 3 -5.64 -13.07 -7.58
N PRO A 4 -4.44 -13.61 -7.77
CA PRO A 4 -3.61 -14.14 -6.68
C PRO A 4 -3.22 -13.08 -5.62
N TRP A 5 -3.50 -11.81 -5.89
CA TRP A 5 -3.21 -10.68 -5.01
C TRP A 5 -4.45 -10.13 -4.30
N THR A 6 -5.62 -10.74 -4.52
CA THR A 6 -6.88 -10.28 -3.94
C THR A 6 -7.16 -11.03 -2.65
N ILE A 7 -6.88 -10.38 -1.52
CA ILE A 7 -7.40 -10.82 -0.22
C ILE A 7 -8.91 -10.68 -0.26
N GLN A 8 -9.63 -11.79 -0.04
CA GLN A 8 -11.09 -11.78 -0.06
C GLN A 8 -11.63 -11.77 1.37
N PRO A 9 -12.65 -10.94 1.66
CA PRO A 9 -13.35 -11.02 2.93
C PRO A 9 -14.07 -12.37 3.07
N PHE A 10 -14.29 -12.80 4.31
CA PHE A 10 -15.08 -13.99 4.59
C PHE A 10 -16.54 -13.77 4.21
N ASN A 11 -17.11 -14.74 3.49
CA ASN A 11 -18.51 -14.72 3.10
C ASN A 11 -19.44 -15.05 4.29
N LYS A 12 -20.63 -14.44 4.31
CA LYS A 12 -21.63 -14.63 5.39
C LYS A 12 -21.94 -16.10 5.72
N PRO A 13 -22.10 -17.03 4.75
CA PRO A 13 -22.33 -18.44 5.07
C PRO A 13 -21.15 -19.10 5.79
N LYS A 14 -19.91 -18.72 5.42
CA LYS A 14 -18.69 -19.23 6.04
C LYS A 14 -18.51 -18.72 7.47
N ILE A 15 -18.90 -17.47 7.72
CA ILE A 15 -18.96 -16.91 9.08
C ILE A 15 -20.02 -17.66 9.88
N ALA A 16 -21.22 -17.84 9.36
CA ALA A 16 -22.30 -18.51 10.08
C ALA A 16 -22.02 -19.99 10.44
N SER A 17 -21.10 -20.66 9.73
CA SER A 17 -20.75 -22.07 9.98
C SER A 17 -19.73 -22.30 11.10
N VAL A 18 -19.05 -21.27 11.61
CA VAL A 18 -18.01 -21.42 12.65
C VAL A 18 -18.53 -21.07 14.05
N ASN A 19 -17.77 -21.41 15.10
CA ASN A 19 -18.10 -21.08 16.48
C ASN A 19 -18.15 -19.56 16.72
N GLN A 20 -18.82 -19.13 17.79
CA GLN A 20 -19.03 -17.71 18.06
C GLN A 20 -17.72 -16.91 18.15
N ALA A 21 -16.70 -17.40 18.86
CA ALA A 21 -15.42 -16.69 19.00
C ALA A 21 -14.73 -16.46 17.63
N THR A 22 -14.73 -17.47 16.77
CA THR A 22 -14.18 -17.38 15.40
C THR A 22 -15.04 -16.48 14.50
N GLN A 23 -16.37 -16.42 14.72
CA GLN A 23 -17.24 -15.49 14.00
C GLN A 23 -16.83 -14.03 14.24
N TRP A 24 -16.58 -13.68 15.51
CA TRP A 24 -16.14 -12.33 15.88
C TRP A 24 -14.82 -11.98 15.18
N GLN A 25 -13.83 -12.87 15.24
CA GLN A 25 -12.53 -12.66 14.58
C GLN A 25 -12.65 -12.49 13.06
N MET A 26 -13.46 -13.31 12.39
CA MET A 26 -13.70 -13.18 10.94
C MET A 26 -14.39 -11.87 10.56
N GLN A 27 -15.32 -11.40 11.39
CA GLN A 27 -16.00 -10.11 11.17
C GLN A 27 -15.05 -8.93 11.39
N GLU A 28 -14.23 -9.00 12.43
CA GLU A 28 -13.20 -7.99 12.71
C GLU A 28 -12.18 -7.91 11.57
N PHE A 29 -11.71 -9.05 11.07
CA PHE A 29 -10.85 -9.11 9.89
C PHE A 29 -11.49 -8.45 8.67
N ASN A 30 -12.77 -8.74 8.40
CA ASN A 30 -13.48 -8.12 7.28
C ASN A 30 -13.58 -6.60 7.43
N MET A 31 -13.84 -6.11 8.64
CA MET A 31 -13.90 -4.67 8.93
C MET A 31 -12.52 -4.00 8.73
N TYR A 32 -11.46 -4.65 9.20
CA TYR A 32 -10.09 -4.19 8.99
C TYR A 32 -9.74 -4.13 7.49
N LEU A 33 -9.99 -5.21 6.75
CA LEU A 33 -9.74 -5.27 5.31
C LEU A 33 -10.50 -4.18 4.54
N LEU A 34 -11.75 -3.91 4.93
CA LEU A 34 -12.55 -2.83 4.34
C LEU A 34 -11.95 -1.46 4.62
N SER A 35 -11.48 -1.21 5.85
CA SER A 35 -10.80 0.04 6.23
C SER A 35 -9.56 0.29 5.36
N GLU A 36 -8.71 -0.72 5.20
CA GLU A 36 -7.52 -0.62 4.36
C GLU A 36 -7.87 -0.40 2.89
N CYS A 37 -8.88 -1.10 2.36
CA CYS A 37 -9.37 -0.87 1.00
C CYS A 37 -9.82 0.59 0.79
N ILE A 38 -10.56 1.16 1.74
CA ILE A 38 -11.02 2.54 1.70
C ILE A 38 -9.83 3.52 1.70
N GLN A 39 -8.83 3.29 2.55
CA GLN A 39 -7.62 4.13 2.59
C GLN A 39 -6.87 4.10 1.26
N VAL A 40 -6.67 2.91 0.69
CA VAL A 40 -6.03 2.73 -0.63
C VAL A 40 -6.84 3.43 -1.71
N GLU A 41 -8.17 3.30 -1.71
CA GLU A 41 -9.04 3.97 -2.67
C GLU A 41 -8.93 5.50 -2.56
N HIS A 42 -8.94 6.05 -1.34
CA HIS A 42 -8.75 7.48 -1.11
C HIS A 42 -7.38 7.97 -1.58
N ALA A 43 -6.30 7.25 -1.26
CA ALA A 43 -4.95 7.59 -1.71
C ALA A 43 -4.86 7.58 -3.24
N PHE A 44 -5.43 6.55 -3.88
CA PHE A 44 -5.46 6.45 -5.33
C PHE A 44 -6.35 7.50 -5.98
N GLY A 45 -7.45 7.89 -5.33
CA GLY A 45 -8.29 9.01 -5.74
C GLY A 45 -7.54 10.34 -5.75
N LYS A 46 -6.75 10.60 -4.70
CA LYS A 46 -5.86 11.79 -4.65
C LYS A 46 -4.81 11.75 -5.76
N LEU A 47 -4.16 10.60 -5.98
CA LEU A 47 -3.17 10.43 -7.06
C LEU A 47 -3.79 10.69 -8.45
N LYS A 48 -4.98 10.16 -8.72
CA LYS A 48 -5.72 10.45 -9.98
C LYS A 48 -6.14 11.91 -10.11
N GLY A 49 -6.31 12.62 -9.00
CA GLY A 49 -6.55 14.06 -8.97
C GLY A 49 -5.31 14.84 -9.40
N CYS A 50 -4.14 14.48 -8.89
CA CYS A 50 -2.85 15.09 -9.25
C CYS A 50 -2.37 14.70 -10.65
N PHE A 51 -2.62 13.45 -11.06
CA PHE A 51 -2.14 12.88 -12.31
C PHE A 51 -3.32 12.41 -13.18
N PRO A 52 -3.85 13.26 -14.08
CA PRO A 52 -4.94 12.90 -14.97
C PRO A 52 -4.66 11.66 -15.83
N SER A 53 -3.40 11.41 -16.19
CA SER A 53 -2.97 10.22 -16.94
C SER A 53 -3.31 8.89 -16.24
N LEU A 54 -3.39 8.86 -14.90
CA LEU A 54 -3.83 7.68 -14.15
C LEU A 54 -5.31 7.34 -14.35
N LYS A 55 -6.13 8.28 -14.85
CA LYS A 55 -7.53 8.00 -15.20
C LYS A 55 -7.63 7.22 -16.52
N GLU A 56 -6.70 7.44 -17.43
CA GLU A 56 -6.66 6.80 -18.75
C GLU A 56 -5.94 5.44 -18.74
N MET A 57 -5.19 5.17 -17.66
CA MET A 57 -4.38 3.98 -17.49
C MET A 57 -5.19 2.66 -17.54
N GLY A 58 -6.50 2.68 -17.30
CA GLY A 58 -7.37 1.51 -17.44
C GLY A 58 -7.04 0.37 -16.46
N CYS A 59 -7.52 -0.84 -16.75
CA CYS A 59 -7.30 -2.01 -15.88
C CYS A 59 -5.98 -2.70 -16.19
N HIS A 60 -5.04 -2.69 -15.24
CA HIS A 60 -3.78 -3.42 -15.36
C HIS A 60 -3.83 -4.80 -14.70
N LYS A 61 -3.30 -5.81 -15.40
CA LYS A 61 -3.21 -7.18 -14.88
C LYS A 61 -2.03 -7.38 -13.92
N LYS A 62 -1.02 -6.50 -13.98
CA LYS A 62 0.17 -6.57 -13.13
C LYS A 62 0.26 -5.33 -12.25
N VAL A 63 0.04 -5.51 -10.95
CA VAL A 63 0.16 -4.44 -9.95
C VAL A 63 1.55 -3.77 -9.99
N GLN A 64 2.59 -4.56 -10.26
CA GLN A 64 3.97 -4.08 -10.41
C GLN A 64 4.15 -3.04 -11.53
N GLU A 65 3.42 -3.17 -12.64
CA GLU A 65 3.49 -2.19 -13.74
C GLU A 65 2.82 -0.88 -13.34
N MET A 66 1.66 -0.96 -12.68
CA MET A 66 0.94 0.19 -12.14
C MET A 66 1.78 0.93 -11.08
N TYR A 67 2.44 0.20 -10.18
CA TYR A 67 3.33 0.78 -9.18
C TYR A 67 4.49 1.55 -9.82
N LYS A 68 5.12 1.00 -10.88
CA LYS A 68 6.19 1.69 -11.62
C LYS A 68 5.70 2.99 -12.26
N VAL A 69 4.50 3.01 -12.85
CA VAL A 69 3.92 4.22 -13.43
C VAL A 69 3.66 5.28 -12.37
N ILE A 70 3.04 4.90 -11.25
CA ILE A 70 2.80 5.83 -10.13
C ILE A 70 4.12 6.39 -9.60
N LYS A 71 5.14 5.55 -9.42
CA LYS A 71 6.47 5.97 -8.98
C LYS A 71 7.13 6.95 -9.95
N ALA A 72 7.03 6.68 -11.26
CA ALA A 72 7.55 7.59 -12.28
C ALA A 72 6.83 8.94 -12.28
N LEU A 73 5.51 8.95 -12.11
CA LEU A 73 4.71 10.18 -12.01
C LEU A 73 5.06 11.00 -10.77
N LEU A 74 5.28 10.35 -9.63
CA LEU A 74 5.72 11.03 -8.40
C LEU A 74 7.12 11.65 -8.58
N ILE A 75 8.06 10.93 -9.19
CA ILE A 75 9.40 11.47 -9.49
C ILE A 75 9.30 12.67 -10.43
N LEU A 76 8.54 12.54 -11.54
CA LEU A 76 8.37 13.61 -12.50
C LEU A 76 7.73 14.84 -11.86
N HIS A 77 6.69 14.66 -11.05
CA HIS A 77 6.05 15.73 -10.30
C HIS A 77 7.03 16.47 -9.40
N ASN A 78 7.89 15.72 -8.70
CA ASN A 78 8.86 16.30 -7.78
C ASN A 78 10.00 17.04 -8.51
N ILE A 79 10.31 16.66 -9.75
CA ILE A 79 11.28 17.38 -10.60
C ILE A 79 10.68 18.67 -11.16
N ASP A 80 9.42 18.64 -11.61
CA ASP A 80 8.76 19.77 -12.29
C ASP A 80 8.18 20.81 -11.31
N PHE A 81 7.92 20.42 -10.06
CA PHE A 81 7.59 21.32 -8.96
C PHE A 81 8.65 21.24 -7.85
N PRO A 82 9.85 21.80 -8.06
CA PRO A 82 10.84 21.98 -6.99
C PRO A 82 10.39 23.15 -6.10
N LYS A 83 9.18 23.08 -5.52
CA LYS A 83 8.83 23.98 -4.45
C LYS A 83 9.64 23.53 -3.24
N HIS A 84 10.64 24.35 -2.91
CA HIS A 84 11.64 24.24 -1.84
C HIS A 84 13.07 23.84 -2.22
N ILE A 85 13.52 24.14 -3.45
CA ILE A 85 14.95 24.47 -3.65
C ILE A 85 15.06 25.97 -3.92
N LEU A 86 14.70 26.78 -2.92
CA LEU A 86 14.91 28.23 -2.97
C LEU A 86 16.19 28.67 -2.25
N ASP A 87 16.94 27.74 -1.64
CA ASP A 87 18.17 28.02 -0.92
C ASP A 87 19.30 27.03 -1.26
N PHE A 88 19.41 26.56 -2.51
CA PHE A 88 20.62 25.83 -2.92
C PHE A 88 21.76 26.84 -3.14
N ASP A 89 22.46 27.15 -2.05
CA ASP A 89 23.79 27.74 -2.11
C ASP A 89 24.82 26.59 -2.23
N PRO A 90 25.54 26.47 -3.36
CA PRO A 90 26.56 25.42 -3.54
C PRO A 90 27.74 25.49 -2.55
N MET A 91 27.72 26.43 -1.60
CA MET A 91 28.70 26.57 -0.52
C MET A 91 28.23 25.98 0.83
N ASP A 92 26.99 25.52 0.97
CA ASP A 92 26.41 25.08 2.24
C ASP A 92 26.74 23.61 2.60
N ASP A 93 27.99 23.21 2.39
CA ASP A 93 28.55 21.93 2.82
C ASP A 93 28.97 22.01 4.31
N ALA A 94 28.02 22.26 5.22
CA ALA A 94 28.26 22.01 6.65
C ALA A 94 26.97 21.94 7.48
N MET A 95 26.78 20.77 8.09
CA MET A 95 26.10 20.51 9.39
C MET A 95 24.64 20.02 9.37
N PRO A 96 24.26 19.25 10.43
CA PRO A 96 23.54 18.00 10.30
C PRO A 96 22.02 18.18 10.39
N VAL A 97 21.34 17.24 9.75
CA VAL A 97 19.89 17.17 9.60
C VAL A 97 19.23 16.75 10.93
N ASP A 98 18.60 17.70 11.62
CA ASP A 98 17.57 17.42 12.63
C ASP A 98 16.18 17.56 11.98
N ILE A 99 15.55 16.42 11.67
CA ILE A 99 14.23 16.36 11.03
C ILE A 99 13.15 16.41 12.10
N ALA A 100 12.45 17.54 12.20
CA ALA A 100 11.20 17.62 12.94
C ALA A 100 10.18 18.49 12.22
N ALA A 101 9.34 17.86 11.39
CA ALA A 101 7.89 18.08 11.33
C ALA A 101 7.25 17.32 10.15
N GLY A 102 6.52 16.24 10.46
CA GLY A 102 5.25 15.94 9.81
C GLY A 102 5.26 15.29 8.42
N ASP A 103 6.38 14.84 7.88
CA ASP A 103 6.41 14.07 6.65
C ASP A 103 6.05 12.61 6.91
N ILE A 104 5.10 12.09 6.12
CA ILE A 104 4.83 10.66 6.04
C ILE A 104 6.10 10.02 5.48
N GLN A 105 6.98 9.58 6.36
CA GLN A 105 8.11 8.73 6.02
C GLN A 105 7.53 7.39 5.56
N PHE A 106 7.40 7.21 4.25
CA PHE A 106 7.47 5.85 3.72
C PHE A 106 8.91 5.41 3.96
N GLU A 107 9.10 4.72 5.08
CA GLU A 107 10.28 3.90 5.30
C GLU A 107 10.50 3.12 3.99
N LEU A 108 11.67 3.33 3.37
CA LEU A 108 12.09 2.56 2.21
C LEU A 108 12.23 1.12 2.67
N VAL A 109 11.12 0.38 2.61
CA VAL A 109 11.12 -1.07 2.85
C VAL A 109 12.02 -1.67 1.78
N ASP A 110 13.18 -2.19 2.24
CA ASP A 110 14.06 -2.97 1.40
C ASP A 110 13.31 -4.25 1.00
N ILE A 111 12.86 -4.27 -0.26
CA ILE A 111 12.08 -5.36 -0.86
C ILE A 111 12.89 -6.66 -0.99
N ASN A 112 14.19 -6.63 -0.63
CA ASN A 112 15.05 -7.80 -0.57
C ASN A 112 15.16 -8.40 0.83
N GLN A 113 14.54 -7.80 1.86
CA GLN A 113 14.38 -8.49 3.13
C GLN A 113 13.31 -9.56 2.97
N GLU A 114 13.73 -10.80 3.21
CA GLU A 114 12.86 -11.96 3.31
C GLU A 114 11.76 -11.64 4.33
N ALA A 115 10.54 -11.45 3.84
CA ALA A 115 9.41 -11.06 4.66
C ALA A 115 9.28 -12.09 5.79
N ASN A 116 9.40 -11.64 7.03
CA ASN A 116 9.23 -12.47 8.21
C ASN A 116 7.73 -12.72 8.40
N ILE A 117 7.18 -13.52 7.50
CA ILE A 117 5.77 -13.90 7.47
C ILE A 117 5.55 -14.77 8.72
N PRO A 118 4.64 -14.38 9.63
CA PRO A 118 4.30 -15.20 10.78
C PRO A 118 3.92 -16.61 10.31
N LEU A 119 4.34 -17.65 11.05
CA LEU A 119 4.18 -19.05 10.67
C LEU A 119 2.74 -19.46 10.27
N TYR A 120 1.72 -18.79 10.80
CA TYR A 120 0.31 -19.04 10.48
C TYR A 120 -0.17 -18.40 9.16
N GLU A 121 0.66 -17.57 8.51
CA GLU A 121 0.41 -16.96 7.21
C GLU A 121 1.20 -17.65 6.07
N MET A 122 1.92 -18.73 6.37
CA MET A 122 2.63 -19.53 5.36
C MET A 122 1.65 -20.42 4.57
N ASP A 123 1.87 -20.51 3.25
CA ASP A 123 1.12 -21.37 2.32
C ASP A 123 1.06 -22.84 2.72
N GLN A 124 2.02 -23.31 3.53
CA GLN A 124 2.03 -24.66 4.09
C GLN A 124 0.94 -24.85 5.16
N TRP A 125 0.72 -23.88 6.04
CA TRP A 125 -0.30 -23.98 7.08
C TRP A 125 -1.72 -23.96 6.50
N ILE A 126 -1.95 -23.12 5.48
CA ILE A 126 -3.23 -23.02 4.76
C ILE A 126 -3.62 -24.35 4.07
N LYS A 127 -2.64 -25.17 3.68
CA LYS A 127 -2.87 -26.48 3.05
C LYS A 127 -3.09 -27.62 4.04
N GLU A 128 -2.61 -27.50 5.27
CA GLU A 128 -2.64 -28.58 6.26
C GLU A 128 -3.85 -28.47 7.21
N GLU A 129 -4.35 -27.27 7.50
CA GLU A 129 -5.53 -27.06 8.37
C GLU A 129 -6.79 -26.54 7.64
N GLY A 130 -6.71 -26.28 6.33
CA GLY A 130 -7.80 -25.74 5.51
C GLY A 130 -8.88 -26.74 5.10
#